data_AF-A0A526YLV8-F1
#
_entry.id   AF-A0A526YLV8-F1
#
_cell.length_a   1.000
_cell.length_b   1.000
_cell.length_c   1.000
_cell.angle_alpha   90.00
_cell.angle_beta   90.00
_cell.angle_gamma   90.00
#
_symmetry.space_group_name_H-M   'P 1'
#
loop_
_entity.id
_entity.type
_entity.pdbx_description
1 polymer ?
#
loop_
_entity_poly.entity_id
_entity_poly.type
_entity_poly.pdbx_seq_one_letter_code
_entity_poly.pdbx_strand_id
1 'polypeptide(L)'
;ANIRQHMKYTNWLAGTRHWLAGSKVTYADLAAAAALSVLDYLGEIDWREHAAAREWYARVKSRPSFRPLLSDRVRGLSPVSHYADLDF
;
A
#
# COMPACT_ATOMS: atom_id res chain seq x y z
N ALA A 1 3.87 -11.50 -11.68
CA ALA A 1 3.32 -12.83 -11.29
C ALA A 1 3.31 -12.95 -9.76
N ASN A 2 2.32 -13.63 -9.18
CA ASN A 2 2.03 -13.78 -7.72
C ASN A 2 1.45 -12.58 -6.94
N ILE A 3 1.23 -11.41 -7.55
CA ILE A 3 0.66 -10.23 -6.88
C ILE A 3 -0.65 -10.56 -6.16
N ARG A 4 -1.58 -11.26 -6.85
CA ARG A 4 -2.87 -11.65 -6.28
C ARG A 4 -2.74 -12.49 -5.00
N GLN A 5 -1.75 -13.39 -4.93
CA GLN A 5 -1.54 -14.21 -3.75
C GLN A 5 -0.96 -13.38 -2.59
N HIS A 6 -0.01 -12.49 -2.87
CA HIS A 6 0.53 -11.58 -1.87
C HIS A 6 -0.54 -10.61 -1.35
N MET A 7 -1.40 -10.08 -2.22
CA MET A 7 -2.50 -9.21 -1.81
C MET A 7 -3.52 -9.93 -0.93
N LYS A 8 -3.88 -11.17 -1.26
CA LYS A 8 -4.73 -12.01 -0.39
C LYS A 8 -4.12 -12.21 0.99
N TYR A 9 -2.81 -12.48 1.05
CA TYR A 9 -2.11 -12.69 2.32
C TYR A 9 -2.01 -11.40 3.14
N THR A 10 -1.63 -10.27 2.51
CA THR A 10 -1.61 -8.96 3.17
C THR A 10 -3.00 -8.57 3.68
N ASN A 11 -4.05 -8.82 2.91
CA ASN A 11 -5.43 -8.57 3.32
C ASN A 11 -5.83 -9.42 4.53
N TRP A 12 -5.43 -10.70 4.57
CA TRP A 12 -5.67 -11.56 5.72
C TRP A 12 -4.92 -11.08 6.99
N LEU A 13 -3.65 -10.68 6.85
CA LEU A 13 -2.87 -10.12 7.96
C LEU A 13 -3.50 -8.82 8.49
N ALA A 14 -3.85 -7.90 7.58
CA ALA A 14 -4.47 -6.62 7.93
C ALA A 14 -5.89 -6.76 8.50
N GLY A 15 -6.62 -7.81 8.13
CA GLY A 15 -7.96 -8.08 8.67
C GLY A 15 -7.96 -8.73 10.06
N THR A 16 -6.85 -9.39 10.45
CA THR A 16 -6.73 -10.09 11.75
C THR A 16 -5.90 -9.33 12.77
N ARG A 17 -5.21 -8.25 12.36
CA ARG A 17 -4.26 -7.49 13.19
C ARG A 17 -4.37 -5.99 12.91
N HIS A 18 -4.00 -5.16 13.88
CA HIS A 18 -3.95 -3.72 13.68
C HIS A 18 -2.88 -3.28 12.65
N TRP A 19 -1.70 -3.92 12.72
CA TRP A 19 -0.56 -3.77 11.81
C TRP A 19 -0.07 -5.17 11.41
N LEU A 20 0.70 -5.30 10.32
CA LEU A 20 1.02 -6.61 9.75
C LEU A 20 1.70 -7.56 10.74
N ALA A 21 2.55 -7.03 11.62
CA ALA A 21 3.26 -7.81 12.64
C ALA A 21 2.57 -7.83 14.03
N GLY A 22 1.45 -7.12 14.24
CA GLY A 22 0.77 -7.09 15.55
C GLY A 22 0.07 -5.77 15.86
N SER A 23 0.31 -5.22 17.06
CA SER A 23 -0.39 -4.04 17.58
C SER A 23 0.31 -2.71 17.30
N LYS A 24 1.56 -2.73 16.84
CA LYS A 24 2.37 -1.53 16.55
C LYS A 24 2.96 -1.61 15.15
N VAL A 25 3.25 -0.45 14.56
CA VAL A 25 3.98 -0.35 13.28
C VAL A 25 5.36 -0.95 13.42
N THR A 26 5.76 -1.77 12.46
CA THR A 26 7.09 -2.39 12.39
C THR A 26 7.72 -2.26 11.01
N TYR A 27 8.94 -2.76 10.83
CA TYR A 27 9.56 -2.86 9.51
C TYR A 27 8.75 -3.70 8.52
N ALA A 28 7.92 -4.65 8.98
CA ALA A 28 7.05 -5.41 8.10
C ALA A 28 6.06 -4.49 7.36
N ASP A 29 5.50 -3.50 8.06
CA ASP A 29 4.57 -2.55 7.47
C ASP A 29 5.26 -1.63 6.45
N LEU A 30 6.47 -1.16 6.80
CA LEU A 30 7.25 -0.28 5.92
C LEU A 30 7.71 -1.01 4.65
N ALA A 31 8.19 -2.25 4.78
CA ALA A 31 8.62 -3.06 3.65
C ALA A 31 7.44 -3.39 2.71
N ALA A 32 6.31 -3.80 3.28
CA ALA A 32 5.10 -4.08 2.50
C ALA A 32 4.58 -2.82 1.81
N ALA A 33 4.51 -1.68 2.52
CA ALA A 33 4.00 -0.44 1.95
C ALA A 33 4.92 0.12 0.86
N ALA A 34 6.24 -0.02 0.98
CA ALA A 34 7.19 0.39 -0.07
C ALA A 34 7.05 -0.47 -1.34
N ALA A 35 6.86 -1.79 -1.19
CA ALA A 35 6.63 -2.65 -2.35
C ALA A 35 5.28 -2.34 -3.01
N LEU A 36 4.23 -2.14 -2.21
CA LEU A 36 2.89 -1.81 -2.70
C LEU A 36 2.83 -0.41 -3.30
N SER A 37 3.61 0.57 -2.84
CA SER A 37 3.62 1.91 -3.44
C SER A 37 4.15 1.90 -4.86
N VAL A 38 5.15 1.07 -5.16
CA VAL A 38 5.64 0.92 -6.54
C VAL A 38 4.57 0.30 -7.44
N LEU A 39 3.87 -0.74 -6.95
CA LEU A 39 2.79 -1.39 -7.70
C LEU A 39 1.57 -0.47 -7.87
N ASP A 40 1.24 0.32 -6.85
CA ASP A 40 0.15 1.31 -6.89
C ASP A 40 0.48 2.44 -7.86
N TYR A 41 1.74 2.91 -7.90
CA TYR A 41 2.20 3.89 -8.90
C TYR A 41 1.94 3.40 -10.32
N LEU A 42 2.19 2.11 -10.58
CA LEU A 42 2.01 1.46 -11.88
C LEU A 42 0.54 1.07 -12.17
N GLY A 43 -0.36 1.15 -11.19
CA GLY A 43 -1.76 0.76 -11.36
C GLY A 43 -2.01 -0.75 -11.36
N GLU A 44 -1.09 -1.55 -10.82
CA GLU A 44 -1.13 -3.02 -10.85
C GLU A 44 -1.97 -3.65 -9.74
N ILE A 45 -2.55 -2.84 -8.85
CA ILE A 45 -3.34 -3.30 -7.69
C ILE A 45 -4.81 -2.93 -7.87
N ASP A 46 -5.70 -3.92 -7.82
CA ASP A 46 -7.14 -3.69 -7.65
C ASP A 46 -7.51 -3.70 -6.16
N TRP A 47 -7.58 -2.51 -5.56
CA TRP A 47 -7.90 -2.33 -4.14
C TRP A 47 -9.32 -2.76 -3.76
N ARG A 48 -10.24 -2.87 -4.73
CA ARG A 48 -11.64 -3.28 -4.49
C ARG A 48 -11.76 -4.72 -4.04
N GLU A 49 -10.84 -5.60 -4.45
CA GLU A 49 -10.82 -7.02 -4.03
C GLU A 49 -10.23 -7.19 -2.60
N HIS A 50 -9.66 -6.14 -2.00
CA HIS A 50 -8.79 -6.24 -0.81
C HIS A 50 -9.04 -5.12 0.21
N ALA A 51 -10.27 -5.04 0.74
CA ALA A 51 -10.71 -3.96 1.63
C ALA A 51 -9.83 -3.76 2.89
N ALA A 52 -9.46 -4.83 3.60
CA ALA A 52 -8.64 -4.71 4.82
C ALA A 52 -7.21 -4.25 4.49
N ALA A 53 -6.64 -4.74 3.38
CA ALA A 53 -5.35 -4.25 2.89
C ALA A 53 -5.42 -2.77 2.49
N ARG A 54 -6.52 -2.34 1.86
CA ARG A 54 -6.73 -0.94 1.48
C ARG A 54 -6.75 -0.02 2.70
N GLU A 55 -7.53 -0.37 3.72
CA GLU A 55 -7.60 0.41 4.97
C GLU A 55 -6.25 0.45 5.72
N TRP A 56 -5.53 -0.67 5.77
CA TRP A 56 -4.17 -0.69 6.30
C TRP A 56 -3.23 0.20 5.47
N TYR A 57 -3.27 0.13 4.15
CA TYR A 57 -2.38 0.91 3.28
C TYR A 57 -2.69 2.41 3.37
N ALA A 58 -3.96 2.82 3.42
CA ALA A 58 -4.35 4.22 3.66
C ALA A 58 -3.80 4.78 4.99
N ARG A 59 -3.81 3.96 6.06
CA ARG A 59 -3.18 4.32 7.35
C ARG A 59 -1.66 4.47 7.26
N VAL A 60 -0.97 3.69 6.43
CA VAL A 60 0.47 3.86 6.19
C VAL A 60 0.74 5.10 5.33
N LYS A 61 -0.02 5.26 4.24
CA LYS A 61 0.11 6.32 3.23
C LYS A 61 -0.11 7.73 3.79
N SER A 62 -1.01 7.86 4.77
CA SER A 62 -1.30 9.12 5.46
C SER A 62 -0.19 9.60 6.42
N ARG A 63 0.83 8.77 6.71
CA ARG A 63 1.93 9.15 7.62
C ARG A 63 2.87 10.17 6.97
N PRO A 64 3.42 11.14 7.73
CA PRO A 64 4.37 12.12 7.19
C PRO A 64 5.59 11.52 6.49
N SER A 65 6.06 10.35 6.96
CA SER A 65 7.17 9.61 6.37
C SER A 65 6.89 9.12 4.94
N PHE A 66 5.63 9.01 4.54
CA PHE A 66 5.24 8.53 3.22
C PHE A 66 5.08 9.66 2.19
N ARG A 67 4.96 10.91 2.64
CA ARG A 67 4.76 12.08 1.75
C ARG A 67 5.83 12.20 0.65
N PRO A 68 7.13 11.99 0.91
CA PRO A 68 8.14 12.05 -0.15
C PRO A 68 7.89 11.03 -1.28
N LEU A 69 7.40 9.82 -0.95
CA LEU A 69 7.08 8.78 -1.94
C LEU A 69 5.88 9.16 -2.82
N LEU A 70 4.88 9.86 -2.25
CA LEU A 70 3.71 10.32 -3.01
C LEU A 70 4.03 11.49 -3.95
N SER A 71 5.01 12.31 -3.58
CA SER A 71 5.54 13.37 -4.44
C SER A 71 6.51 12.87 -5.50
N ASP A 72 6.99 11.64 -5.40
CA ASP A 72 7.98 11.11 -6.33
C ASP A 72 7.40 10.97 -7.74
N ARG A 73 8.23 11.24 -8.75
CA ARG A 73 7.87 11.20 -10.17
C ARG A 73 8.99 10.56 -10.95
N VAL A 74 8.68 9.41 -11.55
CA VAL A 74 9.62 8.69 -12.41
C VAL A 74 9.53 9.28 -13.83
N ARG A 75 10.67 9.71 -14.38
CA ARG A 75 10.74 10.25 -15.74
C ARG A 75 10.23 9.21 -16.74
N GLY A 76 9.29 9.61 -17.60
CA GLY A 76 8.70 8.73 -18.62
C GLY A 76 7.57 7.82 -18.11
N LEU A 77 7.22 7.88 -16.83
CA LEU A 77 6.12 7.11 -16.24
C LEU A 77 5.23 8.03 -15.41
N SER A 78 4.00 8.26 -15.88
CA SER A 78 3.00 8.98 -15.09
C SER A 78 2.36 8.04 -14.07
N PRO A 79 2.19 8.46 -12.81
CA PRO A 79 1.45 7.67 -11.83
C PRO A 79 -0.03 7.59 -12.21
N VAL A 80 -0.72 6.55 -11.73
CA VAL A 80 -2.18 6.50 -11.77
C VAL A 80 -2.83 7.66 -11.00
N SER A 81 -4.04 8.04 -11.40
CA SER A 81 -4.73 9.24 -10.89
C SER A 81 -4.94 9.24 -9.37
N HIS A 82 -5.15 8.07 -8.77
CA HIS A 82 -5.37 7.92 -7.33
C HIS A 82 -4.07 7.71 -6.52
N TYR A 83 -2.89 7.68 -7.16
CA TYR A 83 -1.64 7.39 -6.46
C TYR A 83 -1.33 8.40 -5.34
N ALA A 84 -1.63 9.69 -5.52
CA ALA A 84 -1.45 10.70 -4.48
C ALA A 84 -2.68 10.87 -3.58
N ASP A 85 -3.80 10.24 -3.92
CA ASP A 85 -5.04 10.32 -3.16
C ASP A 85 -4.93 9.46 -1.88
N LEU A 86 -5.41 9.98 -0.76
CA LEU A 86 -5.44 9.26 0.52
C LEU A 86 -6.76 8.49 0.70
N ASP A 87 -7.81 8.82 -0.06
CA ASP A 87 -9.17 8.29 0.08
C ASP A 87 -9.57 7.27 -1.04
N PHE A 88 -8.57 6.64 -1.68
CA PHE A 88 -8.71 5.71 -2.81
C PHE A 88 -9.39 4.35 -2.49
#